data_AF-A0A087UGV9-F1
#
_entry.id   AF-A0A087UGV9-F1
#
_cell.length_a   1.000
_cell.length_b   1.000
_cell.length_c   1.000
_cell.angle_alpha   90.00
_cell.angle_beta   90.00
_cell.angle_gamma   90.00
#
_symmetry.space_group_name_H-M   'P 1'
#
loop_
_entity.id
_entity.type
_entity.pdbx_description
1 polymer ?
#
loop_
_entity_poly.entity_id
_entity_poly.type
_entity_poly.pdbx_seq_one_letter_code
_entity_poly.pdbx_strand_id
1 'polypeptide(L)' 'MRVYRKEQLPIRMHYADNPRIEPIVLDTDAGWTISSKKVEPNDYFCSGGAHGYDNLIPDMRAIFLAYG' A
#
# COMPACT_ATOMS: atom_id res chain seq x y z
N MET A 1 -9.80 2.94 -5.91
CA MET A 1 -8.95 3.85 -5.10
C MET A 1 -9.81 4.52 -4.04
N ARG A 2 -9.34 4.52 -2.80
CA ARG A 2 -9.94 5.16 -1.64
C ARG A 2 -8.96 6.22 -1.13
N VAL A 3 -9.47 7.37 -0.72
CA VAL A 3 -8.68 8.49 -0.22
C VAL A 3 -9.09 8.76 1.21
N TYR A 4 -8.12 8.72 2.12
CA TYR A 4 -8.35 8.95 3.55
C TYR A 4 -7.56 10.18 3.99
N ARG A 5 -8.15 10.98 4.90
CA ARG A 5 -7.31 11.67 5.88
C ARG A 5 -6.71 10.61 6.78
N LYS A 6 -5.44 10.72 7.19
CA LYS A 6 -4.77 9.66 7.95
C LYS A 6 -5.51 9.28 9.24
N GLU A 7 -6.20 10.24 9.87
CA GLU A 7 -7.00 10.02 11.08
C GLU A 7 -8.28 9.20 10.83
N GLN A 8 -8.69 9.04 9.57
CA GLN A 8 -9.87 8.28 9.16
C GLN A 8 -9.53 6.89 8.62
N LEU A 9 -8.25 6.51 8.62
CA LEU A 9 -7.84 5.16 8.23
C LEU A 9 -8.43 4.11 9.18
N PRO A 10 -8.71 2.88 8.68
CA PRO A 10 -9.13 1.78 9.56
C PRO A 10 -8.13 1.59 10.71
N ILE A 11 -8.61 1.64 11.95
CA ILE A 11 -7.76 1.58 13.17
C ILE A 11 -6.82 0.37 13.15
N ARG A 12 -7.26 -0.77 12.58
CA ARG A 12 -6.45 -2.00 12.43
C ARG A 12 -5.12 -1.81 11.69
N MET A 13 -4.98 -0.75 10.88
CA MET A 13 -3.75 -0.47 10.16
C MET A 13 -2.69 0.16 11.07
N HIS A 14 -3.09 0.76 12.20
CA HIS A 14 -2.20 1.49 13.11
C HIS A 14 -1.27 2.48 12.38
N TYR A 15 -1.78 3.15 11.34
CA TYR A 15 -0.98 3.93 10.39
C TYR A 15 -1.40 5.41 10.33
N ALA A 16 -1.44 6.08 11.50
CA ALA A 16 -1.85 7.49 11.57
C ALA A 16 -1.03 8.33 12.58
N ASP A 17 -0.57 7.71 13.67
CA ASP A 17 0.09 8.38 14.80
C ASP A 17 1.61 8.51 14.62
N ASN A 18 2.01 9.14 13.53
CA ASN A 18 3.40 9.52 13.31
C ASN A 18 3.48 10.80 12.45
N PRO A 19 4.34 11.78 12.79
CA PRO A 19 4.51 12.99 11.99
C PRO A 19 5.12 12.73 10.60
N ARG A 20 5.76 11.58 10.37
CA ARG A 20 6.29 11.17 9.07
C ARG A 20 5.23 10.58 8.13
N ILE A 21 4.01 10.33 8.61
CA ILE A 21 2.88 9.90 7.78
C ILE A 21 2.14 11.15 7.30
N GLU A 22 2.06 11.31 5.98
CA GLU A 22 1.40 12.43 5.33
C GLU A 22 -0.09 12.51 5.70
N PRO A 23 -0.69 13.72 5.69
CA PRO A 23 -2.10 13.90 6.10
C PRO A 23 -3.11 13.14 5.23
N ILE A 24 -2.75 12.79 3.99
CA ILE A 24 -3.59 12.07 3.04
C ILE A 24 -2.93 10.75 2.68
N VAL A 25 -3.69 9.66 2.79
CA VAL A 25 -3.26 8.32 2.42
C VAL A 25 -4.15 7.79 1.31
N LEU A 26 -3.52 7.22 0.28
CA LEU A 26 -4.18 6.61 -0.86
C LEU A 26 -4.14 5.10 -0.69
N ASP A 27 -5.32 4.48 -0.69
CA ASP A 27 -5.50 3.04 -0.56
C ASP A 27 -6.08 2.48 -1.87
N THR A 28 -5.51 1.39 -2.37
CA THR A 28 -5.89 0.79 -3.64
C THR A 28 -5.99 -0.71 -3.53
N ASP A 29 -6.84 -1.28 -4.37
CA ASP A 29 -6.93 -2.72 -4.50
C ASP A 29 -5.63 -3.28 -5.10
N ALA A 30 -5.32 -4.54 -4.82
CA ALA A 30 -4.11 -5.19 -5.33
C ALA A 30 -4.04 -5.14 -6.87
N GLY A 31 -2.83 -4.97 -7.39
CA GLY A 31 -2.57 -4.83 -8.83
C GLY A 31 -2.57 -3.39 -9.36
N TRP A 32 -2.93 -2.40 -8.53
CA TRP A 32 -2.81 -0.99 -8.88
C TRP A 32 -1.55 -0.35 -8.28
N THR A 33 -0.98 0.62 -9.00
CA THR A 33 0.12 1.47 -8.52
C THR A 33 -0.24 2.93 -8.82
N ILE A 34 0.05 3.83 -7.87
CA ILE A 34 -0.21 5.26 -8.03
C ILE A 34 1.09 5.99 -8.31
N SER A 35 1.09 6.83 -9.35
CA SER A 35 2.17 7.77 -9.64
C SER A 35 1.61 9.19 -9.71
N SER A 36 2.36 10.16 -9.21
CA SER A 36 2.08 11.58 -9.40
C SER A 36 2.52 12.09 -10.77
N LYS A 37 3.28 11.28 -11.53
CA LYS A 37 3.75 11.57 -12.88
C LYS A 37 3.01 10.72 -13.89
N LYS A 38 2.91 11.22 -15.12
CA LYS A 38 2.39 10.44 -16.25
C LYS A 38 3.29 9.23 -16.47
N VAL A 39 2.68 8.05 -16.51
CA VAL A 39 3.35 6.78 -16.81
C VAL A 39 3.30 6.60 -18.33
N GLU A 40 4.46 6.40 -18.95
CA GLU A 40 4.55 6.13 -20.39
C GLU A 40 4.51 4.60 -20.65
N PRO A 41 4.11 4.14 -21.86
CA PRO A 41 3.90 2.73 -22.15
C PRO A 41 5.10 1.78 -21.90
N ASN A 42 6.32 2.33 -21.84
CA ASN A 42 7.57 1.58 -21.59
C ASN A 42 8.18 1.86 -20.21
N ASP A 43 7.44 2.53 -19.32
CA ASP A 43 7.94 2.84 -17.99
C ASP A 43 7.92 1.58 -17.12
N TYR A 44 9.08 1.26 -16.54
CA TYR A 44 9.24 0.08 -15.69
C TYR A 44 8.44 0.18 -14.38
N PHE A 45 8.03 1.39 -14.01
CA PHE A 45 7.29 1.66 -12.78
C PHE A 45 5.99 0.85 -12.64
N CYS A 46 5.30 0.56 -13.75
CA CYS A 46 4.04 -0.18 -13.76
C CYS A 46 4.12 -1.59 -14.37
N SER A 47 5.31 -2.09 -14.73
CA SER A 47 5.45 -3.36 -15.47
C SER A 47 5.97 -4.54 -14.64
N GLY A 48 6.15 -4.37 -13.33
CA GLY A 48 6.61 -5.41 -12.39
C GLY A 48 5.56 -5.82 -11.35
N GLY A 49 5.95 -6.76 -10.47
CA GLY A 49 5.17 -7.06 -9.26
C GLY A 49 5.22 -5.89 -8.27
N ALA A 50 4.14 -5.69 -7.52
CA ALA A 50 4.01 -4.63 -6.53
C ALA A 50 3.58 -5.19 -5.17
N HIS A 51 3.85 -4.43 -4.11
CA HIS A 51 3.50 -4.75 -2.74
C HIS A 51 3.21 -3.46 -1.95
N GLY A 52 2.80 -3.58 -0.69
CA GLY A 52 2.45 -2.44 0.17
C GLY A 52 0.95 -2.14 0.23
N TYR A 53 0.12 -3.04 -0.31
CA TYR A 53 -1.34 -3.01 -0.16
C TYR A 53 -1.76 -3.33 1.28
N ASP A 54 -3.08 -3.35 1.50
CA ASP A 54 -3.69 -3.80 2.75
C ASP A 54 -3.10 -5.14 3.24
N ASN A 55 -2.61 -5.13 4.48
CA ASN A 55 -1.93 -6.27 5.10
C ASN A 55 -2.81 -7.52 5.28
N LEU A 56 -4.14 -7.40 5.12
CA LEU A 56 -5.06 -8.54 5.16
C LEU A 56 -5.20 -9.27 3.82
N ILE A 57 -4.72 -8.69 2.71
CA ILE A 57 -4.73 -9.33 1.39
C ILE A 57 -3.85 -10.59 1.42
N PRO A 58 -4.31 -11.75 0.93
CA PRO A 58 -3.55 -13.00 0.96
C PRO A 58 -2.11 -12.88 0.40
N ASP A 59 -1.95 -12.17 -0.71
CA ASP A 59 -0.64 -11.98 -1.37
C ASP A 59 0.33 -11.10 -0.58
N MET A 60 -0.14 -10.33 0.41
CA MET A 60 0.68 -9.47 1.28
C MET A 60 1.15 -10.18 2.56
N ARG A 61 0.75 -11.44 2.77
CA ARG A 61 1.13 -12.20 3.96
C ARG A 61 2.60 -12.61 3.88
N ALA A 62 3.30 -12.47 5.00
CA ALA A 62 4.68 -12.92 5.13
C ALA A 62 4.76 -14.39 5.56
N ILE A 63 5.89 -15.03 5.25
CA ILE A 63 6.19 -16.41 5.68
C ILE A 63 6.75 -16.38 7.11
N PHE A 64 6.38 -17.38 7.90
CA PHE A 64 7.01 -17.69 9.19
C PHE A 64 7.21 -19.21 9.28
N LEU A 65 8.43 -19.65 9.66
CA LEU A 65 8.77 -21.06 9.82
C LEU A 65 9.52 -21.24 11.14
N ALA A 66 9.09 -22.22 11.93
CA ALA A 66 9.77 -22.68 13.13
C ALA A 66 10.00 -24.20 13.03
N TYR A 67 11.20 -24.65 13.37
CA TYR A 67 11.61 -26.05 13.29
C TYR A 67 12.49 -26.39 14.49
N GLY A 68 12.26 -27.56 15.10
CA GLY A 68 12.93 -28.09 16.28
C GLY A 68 12.40 -29.47 16.65
#